data_AF-A0A6S7H0K1-F1
#
_entry.id   AF-A0A6S7H0K1-F1
#
_cell.length_a   1.000
_cell.length_b   1.000
_cell.length_c   1.000
_cell.angle_alpha   90.00
_cell.angle_beta   90.00
_cell.angle_gamma   90.00
#
_symmetry.space_group_name_H-M   'P 1'
#
loop_
_entity.id
_entity.type
_entity.pdbx_description
1 polymer ?
#
loop_
_entity_poly.entity_id
_entity_poly.type
_entity_poly.pdbx_seq_one_letter_code
_entity_poly.pdbx_strand_id
1 'polypeptide(L)'
;MDKLSEEFIEFQLLHDENIPKQIWDQATVKVDAENDKFYHRMDIIWHYLSSLKAPDHTACFSRLSRIAMLALLIPHSNAQEERIFSMVRKNKTAFRPNLDPRGTLSSILTIKLANDVPAHQFEPTKELLKTAKSATWNYNKEHSNK
;
A
#
# COMPACT_ATOMS: atom_id res chain seq x y z
N MET A 1 -23.09 -16.43 -24.80
CA MET A 1 -23.14 -16.12 -23.36
C MET A 1 -22.43 -14.79 -23.15
N ASP A 2 -22.53 -14.14 -21.99
CA ASP A 2 -21.71 -12.94 -21.74
C ASP A 2 -20.24 -13.38 -21.65
N LYS A 3 -19.30 -12.63 -22.23
CA LYS A 3 -17.87 -13.02 -22.24
C LYS A 3 -17.33 -13.22 -20.82
N LEU A 4 -17.81 -12.45 -19.86
CA LEU A 4 -17.45 -12.62 -18.45
C LEU A 4 -17.99 -13.94 -17.86
N SER A 5 -19.21 -14.33 -18.24
CA SER A 5 -19.80 -15.59 -17.78
C SER A 5 -19.05 -16.80 -18.34
N GLU A 6 -18.51 -16.70 -19.56
CA GLU A 6 -17.65 -17.72 -20.16
C GLU A 6 -16.31 -17.83 -19.40
N GLU A 7 -15.62 -16.71 -19.15
CA GLU A 7 -14.38 -16.69 -18.33
C GLU A 7 -14.62 -17.27 -16.92
N PHE A 8 -15.77 -17.00 -16.32
CA PHE A 8 -16.12 -17.52 -14.99
C PHE A 8 -16.34 -19.04 -14.99
N ILE A 9 -17.01 -19.58 -16.00
CA ILE A 9 -17.20 -21.03 -16.13
C ILE A 9 -15.86 -21.73 -16.36
N GLU A 10 -15.01 -21.18 -17.24
CA GLU A 10 -13.67 -21.72 -17.46
C GLU A 10 -12.83 -21.72 -16.17
N PHE A 11 -12.95 -20.67 -15.37
CA PHE A 11 -12.27 -20.61 -14.08
C PHE A 11 -12.80 -21.65 -13.10
N GLN A 12 -14.12 -21.93 -13.07
CA GLN A 12 -14.68 -22.99 -12.23
C GLN A 12 -14.21 -24.39 -12.61
N LEU A 13 -13.81 -24.59 -13.86
CA LEU A 13 -13.25 -25.84 -14.37
C LEU A 13 -11.72 -25.93 -14.15
N LEU A 14 -11.08 -24.84 -13.71
CA LEU A 14 -9.65 -24.80 -13.43
C LEU A 14 -9.39 -25.46 -12.07
N HIS A 15 -8.57 -26.50 -12.06
CA HIS A 15 -8.09 -27.13 -10.84
C HIS A 15 -6.78 -26.50 -10.37
N ASP A 16 -6.50 -26.57 -9.07
CA ASP A 16 -5.27 -26.02 -8.48
C ASP A 16 -3.99 -26.59 -9.11
N GLU A 17 -4.05 -27.83 -9.60
CA GLU A 17 -2.97 -28.51 -10.32
C GLU A 17 -2.66 -27.87 -11.69
N ASN A 18 -3.61 -27.14 -12.28
CA ASN A 18 -3.39 -26.40 -13.52
C ASN A 18 -2.54 -25.14 -13.29
N ILE A 19 -2.41 -24.68 -12.04
CA ILE A 19 -1.53 -23.58 -11.67
C ILE A 19 -0.17 -24.17 -11.25
N PRO A 20 0.95 -23.74 -11.87
CA PRO A 20 2.26 -24.28 -11.55
C PRO A 20 2.59 -24.10 -10.06
N LYS A 21 3.16 -25.14 -9.44
CA LYS A 21 3.57 -25.12 -8.01
C LYS A 21 4.47 -23.93 -7.67
N GLN A 22 5.34 -23.53 -8.60
CA GLN A 22 6.20 -22.36 -8.43
C GLN A 22 5.42 -21.07 -8.15
N ILE A 23 4.22 -20.91 -8.73
CA ILE A 23 3.36 -19.75 -8.50
C ILE A 23 2.72 -19.84 -7.11
N TRP A 24 2.28 -21.03 -6.71
CA TRP A 24 1.79 -21.27 -5.34
C TRP A 24 2.86 -20.99 -4.29
N ASP A 25 4.10 -21.42 -4.53
CA ASP A 25 5.24 -21.16 -3.65
C ASP A 25 5.51 -19.65 -3.54
N GLN A 26 5.46 -18.92 -4.65
CA GLN A 26 5.59 -17.45 -4.66
C GLN A 26 4.43 -16.74 -3.95
N ALA A 27 3.22 -17.28 -4.06
CA ALA A 27 2.05 -16.73 -3.40
C ALA A 27 2.04 -17.00 -1.89
N THR A 28 2.77 -18.02 -1.42
CA THR A 28 2.71 -18.44 -0.02
C THR A 28 3.49 -17.50 0.89
N VAL A 29 2.81 -16.92 1.87
CA VAL A 29 3.41 -16.12 2.93
C VAL A 29 3.25 -16.83 4.25
N LYS A 30 4.38 -17.18 4.89
CA LYS A 30 4.41 -17.79 6.22
C LYS A 30 4.22 -16.71 7.28
N VAL A 31 3.21 -16.89 8.14
CA VAL A 31 2.88 -15.95 9.21
C VAL A 31 3.59 -16.32 10.51
N ASP A 32 3.68 -17.62 10.76
CA ASP A 32 4.25 -18.19 11.96
C ASP A 32 5.03 -19.45 11.60
N ALA A 33 6.31 -19.49 11.97
CA ALA A 33 7.18 -20.62 11.70
C ALA A 33 6.87 -21.82 12.62
N GLU A 34 6.22 -21.59 13.78
CA GLU A 34 5.95 -22.64 14.77
C GLU A 34 4.62 -23.37 14.52
N ASN A 35 3.63 -22.67 13.96
CA ASN A 35 2.26 -23.20 13.79
C ASN A 35 1.89 -23.55 12.34
N ASP A 36 2.88 -23.55 11.42
CA ASP A 36 2.72 -23.80 9.98
C ASP A 36 1.55 -23.02 9.33
N LYS A 37 1.27 -21.82 9.86
CA LYS A 37 0.17 -20.98 9.39
C LYS A 37 0.66 -20.14 8.22
N PHE A 38 0.13 -20.42 7.04
CA PHE A 38 0.39 -19.65 5.83
C PHE A 38 -0.89 -19.10 5.21
N TYR A 39 -0.75 -18.04 4.42
CA TYR A 39 -1.80 -17.57 3.52
C TYR A 39 -1.24 -17.39 2.12
N HIS A 40 -2.13 -17.38 1.12
CA HIS A 40 -1.75 -17.13 -0.27
C HIS A 40 -2.06 -15.68 -0.66
N ARG A 41 -1.07 -15.04 -1.27
CA ARG A 41 -1.20 -13.77 -1.97
C ARG A 41 -1.94 -13.97 -3.28
N MET A 42 -3.26 -13.82 -3.20
CA MET A 42 -4.14 -14.01 -4.36
C MET A 42 -3.83 -13.06 -5.50
N ASP A 43 -3.21 -11.90 -5.25
CA ASP A 43 -2.77 -10.98 -6.31
C ASP A 43 -1.73 -11.62 -7.24
N ILE A 44 -0.85 -12.48 -6.72
CA ILE A 44 0.14 -13.23 -7.51
C ILE A 44 -0.56 -14.27 -8.40
N ILE A 45 -1.54 -14.98 -7.84
CA ILE A 45 -2.33 -15.99 -8.57
C ILE A 45 -3.14 -15.32 -9.70
N TRP A 46 -3.88 -14.26 -9.39
CA TRP A 46 -4.67 -13.53 -10.39
C TRP A 46 -3.82 -12.85 -11.45
N HIS A 47 -2.61 -12.40 -11.09
CA HIS A 47 -1.66 -11.90 -12.07
C HIS A 47 -1.22 -13.00 -13.05
N TYR A 48 -0.91 -14.20 -12.54
CA TYR A 48 -0.62 -15.35 -13.40
C TYR A 48 -1.80 -15.70 -14.31
N LEU A 49 -3.02 -15.81 -13.77
CA LEU A 49 -4.22 -16.10 -14.57
C LEU A 49 -4.48 -15.06 -15.66
N SER A 50 -4.18 -13.78 -15.39
CA SER A 50 -4.30 -12.71 -16.39
C SER A 50 -3.34 -12.87 -17.57
N SER A 51 -2.22 -13.58 -17.36
CA SER A 51 -1.18 -13.81 -18.38
C SER A 51 -1.45 -15.04 -19.25
N LEU A 52 -2.41 -15.90 -18.85
CA LEU A 52 -2.76 -17.10 -19.60
C LEU A 52 -3.39 -16.75 -20.95
N LYS A 53 -2.89 -17.42 -21.99
CA LYS A 53 -3.38 -17.26 -23.35
C LYS A 53 -3.92 -18.57 -23.88
N ALA A 54 -5.05 -18.48 -24.56
CA ALA A 54 -5.61 -19.56 -25.33
C ALA A 54 -4.76 -19.82 -26.60
N PRO A 55 -4.98 -20.94 -27.31
CA PRO A 55 -4.25 -21.29 -28.53
C PRO A 55 -4.38 -20.24 -29.65
N ASP A 56 -5.42 -19.42 -29.62
CA ASP A 56 -5.67 -18.30 -30.53
C ASP A 56 -4.97 -16.99 -30.10
N HIS A 57 -4.09 -17.06 -29.09
CA HIS A 57 -3.39 -15.93 -28.46
C HIS A 57 -4.28 -14.92 -27.74
N THR A 58 -5.57 -15.20 -27.56
CA THR A 58 -6.45 -14.37 -26.73
C THR A 58 -6.22 -14.65 -25.25
N ALA A 59 -6.42 -13.65 -24.40
CA ALA A 59 -6.24 -13.80 -22.95
C ALA A 59 -7.44 -14.53 -22.34
N CYS A 60 -7.21 -15.64 -21.64
CA CYS A 60 -8.26 -16.51 -21.09
C CYS A 60 -9.11 -15.83 -20.02
N PHE A 61 -8.48 -15.12 -19.07
CA PHE A 61 -9.17 -14.58 -17.89
C PHE A 61 -9.05 -13.06 -17.79
N SER A 62 -9.09 -12.36 -18.93
CA SER A 62 -8.77 -10.94 -19.02
C SER A 62 -9.69 -10.03 -18.18
N ARG A 63 -11.00 -10.32 -18.16
CA ARG A 63 -12.00 -9.52 -17.45
C ARG A 63 -12.11 -9.98 -16.01
N LEU A 64 -12.15 -11.29 -15.80
CA LEU A 64 -12.25 -11.90 -14.48
C LEU A 64 -11.05 -11.53 -13.61
N SER A 65 -9.83 -11.62 -14.13
CA SER A 65 -8.63 -11.25 -13.37
C SER A 65 -8.63 -9.77 -12.99
N ARG A 66 -9.13 -8.89 -13.87
CA ARG A 66 -9.27 -7.45 -13.53
C ARG A 66 -10.27 -7.22 -12.41
N ILE A 67 -11.42 -7.90 -12.44
CA ILE A 67 -12.43 -7.81 -11.38
C ILE A 67 -11.87 -8.34 -10.06
N ALA A 68 -11.19 -9.48 -10.10
CA ALA A 68 -10.58 -10.06 -8.91
C ALA A 68 -9.49 -9.18 -8.31
N MET A 69 -8.59 -8.62 -9.13
CA MET A 69 -7.58 -7.67 -8.66
C MET A 69 -8.22 -6.40 -8.08
N LEU A 70 -9.32 -5.92 -8.65
CA LEU A 70 -10.07 -4.79 -8.09
C LEU A 70 -10.69 -5.14 -6.73
N ALA A 71 -11.25 -6.34 -6.59
CA ALA A 71 -11.81 -6.81 -5.32
C ALA A 71 -10.73 -6.91 -4.23
N LEU A 72 -9.51 -7.31 -4.59
CA LEU A 72 -8.37 -7.36 -3.67
C LEU A 72 -7.89 -5.97 -3.19
N LEU A 73 -8.22 -4.90 -3.92
CA LEU A 73 -7.94 -3.53 -3.48
C LEU A 73 -8.95 -3.02 -2.44
N ILE A 74 -10.07 -3.72 -2.25
CA ILE A 74 -11.06 -3.32 -1.25
C ILE A 74 -10.49 -3.67 0.14
N PRO A 75 -10.21 -2.68 0.99
CA PRO A 75 -9.69 -2.95 2.32
C PRO A 75 -10.70 -3.78 3.11
N HIS A 76 -10.23 -4.89 3.67
CA HIS A 76 -11.07 -5.84 4.40
C HIS A 76 -11.49 -5.33 5.79
N SER A 77 -10.94 -4.19 6.23
CA SER A 77 -11.24 -3.53 7.51
C SER A 77 -10.86 -2.05 7.43
N ASN A 78 -11.60 -1.22 8.16
CA ASN A 78 -11.31 0.20 8.32
C ASN A 78 -10.12 0.49 9.27
N ALA A 79 -9.40 -0.54 9.74
CA ALA A 79 -8.36 -0.40 10.76
C ALA A 79 -7.22 0.54 10.33
N GLN A 80 -6.89 0.58 9.03
CA GLN A 80 -5.84 1.46 8.51
C GLN A 80 -6.30 2.93 8.51
N GLU A 81 -7.55 3.17 8.12
CA GLU A 81 -8.21 4.47 8.14
C GLU A 81 -8.37 4.97 9.57
N GLU A 82 -8.78 4.10 10.50
CA GLU A 82 -8.87 4.40 11.93
C GLU A 82 -7.51 4.75 12.54
N ARG A 83 -6.43 4.07 12.12
CA ARG A 83 -5.06 4.43 12.50
C ARG A 83 -4.70 5.83 12.02
N ILE A 84 -5.04 6.18 10.78
CA ILE A 84 -4.84 7.53 10.23
C ILE A 84 -5.66 8.56 11.02
N PHE A 85 -6.93 8.28 11.32
CA PHE A 85 -7.77 9.17 12.13
C PHE A 85 -7.25 9.36 13.55
N SER A 86 -6.72 8.31 14.18
CA SER A 86 -6.05 8.41 15.48
C SER A 86 -4.81 9.31 15.41
N MET A 87 -4.00 9.18 14.35
CA MET A 87 -2.85 10.06 14.12
C MET A 87 -3.29 11.52 13.89
N VAL A 88 -4.32 11.76 13.08
CA VAL A 88 -4.90 13.10 12.87
C VAL A 88 -5.38 13.67 14.20
N ARG A 89 -6.13 12.91 15.00
CA ARG A 89 -6.66 13.34 16.31
C ARG A 89 -5.54 13.73 17.27
N LYS A 90 -4.47 12.94 17.35
CA LYS A 90 -3.28 13.25 18.17
C LYS A 90 -2.57 14.54 17.74
N ASN A 91 -2.50 14.80 16.43
CA ASN A 91 -1.88 16.01 15.90
C ASN A 91 -2.81 17.24 15.92
N LYS A 92 -4.13 17.03 15.98
CA LYS A 92 -5.14 18.09 16.01
C LYS A 92 -5.49 18.55 17.42
N THR A 93 -5.49 17.66 18.42
CA THR A 93 -5.97 17.98 19.79
C THR A 93 -5.31 17.13 20.89
N ALA A 94 -4.09 17.50 21.31
CA ALA A 94 -3.57 17.34 22.69
C ALA A 94 -2.09 17.79 22.81
N PHE A 95 -1.25 17.64 21.77
CA PHE A 95 0.20 17.81 21.89
C PHE A 95 0.82 18.92 21.03
N ARG A 96 0.08 19.54 20.09
CA ARG A 96 0.51 20.73 19.31
C ARG A 96 -0.69 21.63 18.98
N PRO A 97 -0.53 22.96 18.93
CA PRO A 97 -1.60 23.85 18.50
C PRO A 97 -1.90 23.63 17.02
N ASN A 98 -3.11 23.14 16.75
CA ASN A 98 -3.92 23.27 15.53
C ASN A 98 -3.16 23.43 14.20
N LEU A 99 -2.47 22.38 13.74
CA LEU A 99 -1.91 22.34 12.38
C LEU A 99 -3.04 22.41 11.35
N ASP A 100 -2.89 23.25 10.31
CA ASP A 100 -3.88 23.36 9.24
C ASP A 100 -4.07 22.00 8.53
N PRO A 101 -5.30 21.44 8.56
CA PRO A 101 -5.61 20.16 7.91
C PRO A 101 -5.35 20.15 6.41
N ARG A 102 -5.48 21.31 5.72
CA ARG A 102 -5.39 21.42 4.26
C ARG A 102 -3.97 21.70 3.75
N GLY A 103 -3.02 21.94 4.65
CA GLY A 103 -1.63 22.19 4.32
C GLY A 103 -0.71 21.29 5.13
N THR A 104 -0.08 21.87 6.15
CA THR A 104 1.01 21.27 6.91
C THR A 104 0.68 19.89 7.48
N LEU A 105 -0.55 19.67 8.00
CA LEU A 105 -0.91 18.38 8.58
C LEU A 105 -0.99 17.27 7.52
N SER A 106 -1.59 17.58 6.36
CA SER A 106 -1.70 16.63 5.25
C SER A 106 -0.31 16.26 4.73
N SER A 107 0.57 17.24 4.49
CA SER A 107 1.94 16.99 4.02
C SER A 107 2.75 16.14 4.99
N ILE A 108 2.67 16.41 6.29
CA ILE A 108 3.37 15.62 7.32
C ILE A 108 2.82 14.19 7.36
N LEU A 109 1.51 14.01 7.28
CA LEU A 109 0.89 12.67 7.28
C LEU A 109 1.28 11.88 6.03
N THR A 110 1.30 12.49 4.85
CA THR A 110 1.74 11.83 3.61
C THR A 110 3.18 11.35 3.71
N ILE A 111 4.09 12.20 4.19
CA ILE A 111 5.49 11.82 4.40
C ILE A 111 5.61 10.69 5.43
N LYS A 112 4.83 10.77 6.51
CA LYS A 112 4.86 9.76 7.58
C LYS A 112 4.24 8.41 7.16
N LEU A 113 3.26 8.42 6.26
CA LEU A 113 2.66 7.21 5.70
C LEU A 113 3.52 6.59 4.60
N ALA A 114 4.30 7.39 3.87
CA ALA A 114 5.21 6.91 2.84
C ALA A 114 6.55 6.38 3.38
N ASN A 115 6.91 6.72 4.63
CA ASN A 115 8.14 6.27 5.26
C ASN A 115 7.84 5.23 6.34
N ASP A 116 8.18 3.97 6.06
CA ASP A 116 8.09 2.88 7.04
C ASP A 116 9.22 2.90 8.08
N VAL A 117 10.22 3.75 7.87
CA VAL A 117 11.40 3.86 8.73
C VAL A 117 11.09 4.71 9.97
N PRO A 118 11.42 4.23 11.18
CA PRO A 118 11.27 5.02 12.40
C PRO A 118 12.01 6.37 12.33
N ALA A 119 11.40 7.43 12.86
CA ALA A 119 11.96 8.78 12.78
C ALA A 119 13.38 8.93 13.36
N HIS A 120 13.82 8.05 14.28
CA HIS A 120 15.16 8.08 14.86
C HIS A 120 16.25 7.54 13.93
N GLN A 121 15.88 6.83 12.86
CA GLN A 121 16.81 6.35 11.82
C GLN A 121 16.91 7.32 10.64
N PHE A 122 16.09 8.37 10.62
CA PHE A 122 16.17 9.40 9.59
C PHE A 122 17.41 10.26 9.82
N GLU A 123 18.41 10.08 8.95
CA GLU A 123 19.58 10.96 8.90
C GLU A 123 19.35 12.07 7.86
N PRO A 124 19.15 13.32 8.30
CA PRO A 124 18.95 14.43 7.37
C PRO A 124 20.22 14.72 6.58
N THR A 125 20.07 15.02 5.29
CA THR A 125 21.20 15.40 4.44
C THR A 125 21.83 16.71 4.91
N LYS A 126 23.14 16.87 4.66
CA LYS A 126 23.89 18.09 5.01
C LYS A 126 23.26 19.34 4.39
N GLU A 127 22.70 19.21 3.18
CA GLU A 127 22.00 20.29 2.49
C GLU A 127 20.72 20.70 3.23
N LEU A 128 19.89 19.73 3.63
CA LEU A 128 18.67 20.00 4.40
C LEU A 128 18.99 20.71 5.72
N LEU A 129 20.02 20.24 6.43
CA LEU A 129 20.50 20.87 7.66
C LEU A 129 20.97 22.31 7.44
N LYS A 130 21.71 22.56 6.36
CA LYS A 130 22.19 23.90 6.02
C LYS A 130 21.03 24.84 5.73
N THR A 131 20.05 24.40 4.93
CA THR A 131 18.89 25.21 4.57
C THR A 131 18.02 25.51 5.80
N ALA A 132 17.75 24.50 6.64
CA ALA A 132 16.99 24.68 7.88
C ALA A 132 17.66 25.67 8.83
N LYS A 133 18.98 25.52 9.08
CA LYS A 133 19.75 26.44 9.91
C LYS A 133 19.76 27.86 9.35
N SER A 134 19.89 28.01 8.04
CA SER A 134 19.91 29.32 7.38
C SER A 134 18.56 30.03 7.53
N ALA A 135 17.44 29.30 7.35
CA ALA A 135 16.11 29.84 7.56
C ALA A 135 15.89 30.31 9.00
N THR A 136 16.28 29.50 9.99
CA THR A 136 16.21 29.89 11.42
C THR A 136 17.08 31.10 11.73
N TRP A 137 18.30 31.15 11.19
CA TRP A 137 19.21 32.28 11.37
C TRP A 137 18.63 33.59 10.82
N ASN A 138 18.08 33.55 9.60
CA ASN A 138 17.45 34.72 8.98
C ASN A 138 16.26 35.22 9.80
N TYR A 139 15.36 34.32 10.21
CA TYR A 139 14.21 34.66 11.05
C TYR A 139 14.65 35.34 12.35
N ASN A 140 15.62 34.75 13.06
CA ASN A 140 16.14 35.30 14.31
C ASN A 140 16.79 36.66 14.10
N LYS A 141 17.56 36.84 13.01
CA LYS A 141 18.16 38.13 12.67
C LYS A 141 17.11 39.22 12.42
N GLU A 142 16.04 38.89 11.70
CA GLU A 142 14.94 39.81 11.41
C GLU A 142 14.14 40.19 12.67
N HIS A 143 14.10 39.32 13.67
CA HIS A 143 13.30 39.51 14.89
C HIS A 143 14.14 39.81 16.14
N SER A 144 15.46 40.01 16.00
CA SER A 144 16.40 40.24 17.11
C SER A 144 16.30 41.64 17.73
N ASN A 145 15.60 42.60 17.09
CA ASN A 145 15.53 44.00 17.53
C ASN A 145 14.09 44.47 17.84
N LYS A 146 13.34 43.69 18.64
CA LYS A 146 12.14 44.17 19.34
C LYS A 146 12.38 44.17 20.84
#